data_AF-A0A0L0V088-F1
#
_entry.id   AF-A0A0L0V088-F1
#
_cell.length_a   1.000
_cell.length_b   1.000
_cell.length_c   1.000
_cell.angle_alpha   90.00
_cell.angle_beta   90.00
_cell.angle_gamma   90.00
#
_symmetry.space_group_name_H-M   'P 1'
#
loop_
_entity.id
_entity.type
_entity.pdbx_description
1 polymer ?
#
loop_
_entity_poly.entity_id
_entity_poly.type
_entity_poly.pdbx_seq_one_letter_code
_entity_poly.pdbx_strand_id
1 'polypeptide(L)'
;MGALAAQRPDPLSQRPVSYAERITDRLFPSCKEVTLQSVAEPEMNRTPMANEDRMVNANIELANALPQGLAPTAHDPEQITLQRRQLQLNVQLQEVKIECARAALEAERASSMALTQARLIQDFIQSGMPPAEALSMMDHVFPSTPITPAGAPSEESLD
;
A
#
# COMPACT_ATOMS: atom_id res chain seq x y z
N MET A 1 -33.99 95.27 -21.13
CA MET A 1 -32.54 94.95 -21.16
C MET A 1 -32.38 93.49 -20.75
N GLY A 2 -31.76 92.66 -21.61
CA GLY A 2 -31.45 91.24 -21.35
C GLY A 2 -32.14 90.29 -22.34
N ALA A 3 -31.81 90.31 -23.62
CA ALA A 3 -30.65 89.69 -24.30
C ALA A 3 -30.82 88.17 -24.50
N LEU A 4 -31.10 87.83 -25.76
CA LEU A 4 -31.34 86.51 -26.35
C LEU A 4 -30.16 85.56 -26.18
N ALA A 5 -30.49 84.27 -26.04
CA ALA A 5 -29.58 83.14 -26.02
C ALA A 5 -28.62 83.14 -27.23
N ALA A 6 -27.32 83.17 -26.94
CA ALA A 6 -26.27 82.85 -27.89
C ALA A 6 -25.53 81.61 -27.37
N GLN A 7 -25.79 80.49 -28.04
CA GLN A 7 -25.15 79.21 -27.84
C GLN A 7 -23.69 79.32 -28.29
N ARG A 8 -22.76 79.40 -27.34
CA ARG A 8 -21.32 79.16 -27.54
C ARG A 8 -20.97 77.83 -26.88
N PRO A 9 -20.48 76.82 -27.60
CA PRO A 9 -19.76 75.74 -26.97
C PRO A 9 -18.37 76.27 -26.58
N ASP A 10 -18.13 76.45 -25.28
CA ASP A 10 -16.78 76.65 -24.77
C ASP A 10 -15.94 75.39 -25.03
N PRO A 11 -14.69 75.53 -25.51
CA PRO A 11 -13.84 74.40 -25.85
C PRO A 11 -13.41 73.69 -24.57
N LEU A 12 -13.93 72.47 -24.37
CA LEU A 12 -13.33 71.54 -23.43
C LEU A 12 -11.87 71.35 -23.81
N SER A 13 -11.00 71.86 -22.95
CA SER A 13 -9.57 71.61 -22.83
C SER A 13 -9.29 70.09 -22.80
N GLN A 14 -9.42 69.43 -23.94
CA GLN A 14 -8.91 68.08 -24.14
C GLN A 14 -7.42 68.24 -24.43
N ARG A 15 -6.60 68.08 -23.38
CA ARG A 15 -5.15 67.92 -23.57
C ARG A 15 -4.96 66.80 -24.59
N PRO A 16 -4.27 67.05 -25.72
CA PRO A 16 -3.99 65.97 -26.65
C PRO A 16 -3.09 64.96 -25.93
N VAL A 17 -3.63 63.77 -25.68
CA VAL A 17 -2.92 62.64 -25.06
C VAL A 17 -1.65 62.40 -25.88
N SER A 18 -0.50 62.58 -25.23
CA SER A 18 0.80 62.54 -25.90
C SER A 18 1.03 61.16 -26.53
N TYR A 19 1.85 61.08 -27.59
CA TYR A 19 2.21 59.78 -28.18
C TYR A 19 2.86 58.85 -27.14
N ALA A 20 3.67 59.42 -26.24
CA ALA A 20 4.27 58.69 -25.13
C ALA A 20 3.20 58.13 -24.17
N GLU A 21 2.19 58.92 -23.85
CA GLU A 21 1.08 58.54 -22.95
C GLU A 21 0.23 57.41 -23.56
N ARG A 22 -0.03 57.47 -24.87
CA ARG A 22 -0.69 56.38 -25.62
C ARG A 22 0.11 55.08 -25.67
N ILE A 23 1.43 55.15 -25.59
CA ILE A 23 2.29 53.97 -25.53
C ILE A 23 2.26 53.40 -24.10
N THR A 24 2.36 54.24 -23.08
CA THR A 24 2.35 53.77 -21.69
C THR A 24 1.02 53.11 -21.32
N ASP A 25 -0.11 53.67 -21.77
CA ASP A 25 -1.44 53.09 -21.53
C ASP A 25 -1.66 51.74 -22.24
N ARG A 26 -0.88 51.45 -23.30
CA ARG A 26 -0.94 50.16 -24.01
C ARG A 26 0.03 49.13 -23.48
N LEU A 27 1.19 49.57 -22.98
CA LEU A 27 2.27 48.67 -22.56
C LEU A 27 2.19 48.29 -21.09
N PHE A 28 1.68 49.18 -20.24
CA PHE A 28 1.65 48.97 -18.80
C PHE A 28 0.21 48.94 -18.28
N PRO A 29 -0.13 47.94 -17.45
CA PRO A 29 -1.42 47.93 -16.77
C PRO A 29 -1.62 49.22 -15.97
N SER A 30 -2.84 49.76 -16.00
CA SER A 30 -3.18 50.92 -15.19
C SER A 30 -3.18 50.56 -13.70
N CYS A 31 -2.89 51.53 -12.81
CA CYS A 31 -2.94 51.30 -11.35
C CYS A 31 -4.30 50.76 -10.87
N LYS A 32 -5.39 51.09 -11.57
CA LYS A 32 -6.73 50.56 -11.29
C LYS A 32 -6.84 49.07 -11.66
N GLU A 33 -6.25 48.66 -12.77
CA GLU A 33 -6.24 47.24 -13.19
C GLU A 33 -5.35 46.40 -12.26
N VAL A 34 -4.18 46.92 -11.89
CA VAL A 34 -3.29 46.25 -10.92
C VAL A 34 -3.99 46.05 -9.57
N THR A 35 -4.75 47.04 -9.10
CA THR A 35 -5.48 46.92 -7.82
C THR A 35 -6.69 45.99 -7.92
N LEU A 36 -7.43 46.00 -9.03
CA LEU A 36 -8.52 45.04 -9.27
C LEU A 36 -8.00 43.61 -9.34
N GLN A 37 -6.88 43.40 -10.01
CA GLN A 37 -6.25 42.08 -10.12
C GLN A 37 -5.67 41.63 -8.76
N SER A 38 -5.05 42.53 -8.01
CA SER A 38 -4.55 42.27 -6.65
C SER A 38 -5.66 41.93 -5.64
N VAL A 39 -6.90 42.37 -5.87
CA VAL A 39 -8.05 42.03 -5.01
C VAL A 39 -8.76 40.76 -5.51
N ALA A 40 -8.81 40.53 -6.82
CA ALA A 40 -9.41 39.34 -7.41
C ALA A 40 -8.59 38.06 -7.15
N GLU A 41 -7.25 38.14 -7.15
CA GLU A 41 -6.37 37.00 -6.89
C GLU A 41 -6.57 36.35 -5.50
N PRO A 42 -6.61 37.08 -4.38
CA PRO A 42 -6.87 36.48 -3.08
C PRO A 42 -8.31 35.97 -2.92
N GLU A 43 -9.29 36.52 -3.64
CA GLU A 43 -10.66 35.99 -3.65
C GLU A 43 -10.77 34.68 -4.42
N MET A 44 -10.10 34.56 -5.57
CA MET A 44 -10.04 33.31 -6.33
C MET A 44 -9.31 32.18 -5.59
N ASN A 45 -8.42 32.49 -4.66
CA ASN A 45 -7.75 31.49 -3.82
C ASN A 45 -8.53 31.13 -2.54
N ARG A 46 -9.46 31.99 -2.09
CA ARG A 46 -10.32 31.73 -0.93
C ARG A 46 -11.52 30.85 -1.26
N THR A 47 -12.11 31.02 -2.45
CA THR A 47 -13.26 30.23 -2.90
C THR A 47 -12.98 28.72 -3.04
N PRO A 48 -11.83 28.24 -3.57
CA PRO A 48 -11.53 26.82 -3.62
C PRO A 48 -11.27 26.25 -2.22
N MET A 49 -10.53 26.94 -1.35
CA MET A 49 -10.30 26.46 0.02
C MET A 49 -11.60 26.37 0.83
N ALA A 50 -12.48 27.37 0.74
CA ALA A 50 -13.79 27.30 1.41
C ALA A 50 -14.68 26.17 0.87
N ASN A 51 -14.55 25.83 -0.42
CA ASN A 51 -15.27 24.72 -1.02
C ASN A 51 -14.66 23.36 -0.60
N GLU A 52 -13.34 23.26 -0.51
CA GLU A 52 -12.63 22.10 0.01
C GLU A 52 -12.98 21.84 1.48
N ASP A 53 -12.95 22.86 2.33
CA ASP A 53 -13.37 22.76 3.74
C ASP A 53 -14.83 22.30 3.86
N ARG A 54 -15.72 22.79 2.97
CA ARG A 54 -17.11 22.37 2.92
C ARG A 54 -17.27 20.92 2.48
N MET A 55 -16.51 20.46 1.49
CA MET A 55 -16.53 19.08 1.04
C MET A 55 -15.95 18.13 2.08
N VAL A 56 -14.86 18.52 2.74
CA VAL A 56 -14.26 17.76 3.84
C VAL A 56 -15.24 17.65 5.00
N ASN A 57 -15.88 18.74 5.42
CA ASN A 57 -16.88 18.70 6.47
C ASN A 57 -18.09 17.85 6.09
N ALA A 58 -18.60 17.96 4.85
CA ALA A 58 -19.68 17.10 4.37
C ALA A 58 -19.28 15.61 4.34
N ASN A 59 -18.03 15.30 4.00
CA ASN A 59 -17.51 13.93 4.04
C ASN A 59 -17.35 13.42 5.48
N ILE A 60 -16.95 14.27 6.41
CA ILE A 60 -16.89 13.94 7.85
C ILE A 60 -18.30 13.70 8.38
N GLU A 61 -19.28 14.55 8.04
CA GLU A 61 -20.68 14.37 8.41
C GLU A 61 -21.26 13.08 7.83
N LEU A 62 -20.99 12.77 6.55
CA LEU A 62 -21.38 11.51 5.93
C LEU A 62 -20.70 10.31 6.59
N ALA A 63 -19.39 10.37 6.86
CA ALA A 63 -18.66 9.31 7.53
C ALA A 63 -19.17 9.05 8.95
N ASN A 64 -19.58 10.11 9.66
CA ASN A 64 -20.19 10.01 10.98
C ASN A 64 -21.67 9.56 10.94
N ALA A 65 -22.37 9.83 9.83
CA ALA A 65 -23.75 9.38 9.61
C ALA A 65 -23.84 7.92 9.12
N LEU A 66 -22.84 7.40 8.41
CA LEU A 66 -22.79 6.00 7.98
C LEU A 66 -22.97 4.97 9.11
N PRO A 67 -22.32 5.10 10.29
CA PRO A 67 -22.56 4.19 11.41
C PRO A 67 -23.95 4.33 12.07
N GLN A 68 -24.70 5.39 11.76
CA GLN A 68 -26.05 5.64 12.32
C GLN A 68 -27.19 5.36 11.32
N GLY A 69 -26.94 5.50 10.01
CA GLY A 69 -27.93 5.42 8.92
C GLY A 69 -27.86 4.16 8.06
N LEU A 70 -26.75 3.43 8.08
CA LEU A 70 -26.82 1.99 7.83
C LEU A 70 -27.43 1.43 9.11
N ALA A 71 -28.62 0.83 9.01
CA ALA A 71 -29.12 -0.05 10.06
C ALA A 71 -27.92 -0.80 10.63
N PRO A 72 -27.78 -0.99 11.96
CA PRO A 72 -26.76 -1.91 12.44
C PRO A 72 -27.00 -3.14 11.59
N THR A 73 -26.03 -3.51 10.74
CA THR A 73 -25.98 -4.86 10.25
C THR A 73 -25.88 -5.57 11.57
N ALA A 74 -27.03 -6.03 12.05
CA ALA A 74 -27.14 -6.99 13.10
C ALA A 74 -26.47 -8.18 12.45
N HIS A 75 -25.14 -8.16 12.47
CA HIS A 75 -24.34 -9.33 12.32
C HIS A 75 -24.81 -10.13 13.48
N ASP A 76 -25.73 -11.03 13.15
CA ASP A 76 -26.26 -12.01 14.04
C ASP A 76 -25.05 -12.54 14.82
N PRO A 77 -25.03 -12.45 16.16
CA PRO A 77 -23.91 -12.92 16.94
C PRO A 77 -23.52 -14.36 16.54
N GLU A 78 -24.50 -15.16 16.09
CA GLU A 78 -24.24 -16.47 15.49
C GLU A 78 -23.37 -16.38 14.22
N GLN A 79 -23.65 -15.49 13.28
CA GLN A 79 -22.80 -15.30 12.09
C GLN A 79 -21.37 -14.91 12.44
N ILE A 80 -21.16 -14.03 13.43
CA ILE A 80 -19.81 -13.67 13.89
C ILE A 80 -19.09 -14.88 14.47
N THR A 81 -19.79 -15.67 15.30
CA THR A 81 -19.21 -16.89 15.89
C THR A 81 -18.88 -17.94 14.82
N LEU A 82 -19.75 -18.12 13.83
CA LEU A 82 -19.53 -19.03 12.72
C LEU A 82 -18.36 -18.59 11.83
N GLN A 83 -18.24 -17.30 11.51
CA GLN A 83 -17.09 -16.77 10.77
C GLN A 83 -15.78 -16.98 11.53
N ARG A 84 -15.76 -16.71 12.84
CA ARG A 84 -14.59 -16.97 13.68
C ARG A 84 -14.23 -18.45 13.70
N ARG A 85 -15.24 -19.33 13.83
CA ARG A 85 -15.04 -20.77 13.81
C ARG A 85 -14.53 -21.26 12.47
N GLN A 86 -15.05 -20.72 11.37
CA GLN A 86 -14.59 -21.03 10.02
C GLN A 86 -13.12 -20.63 9.83
N LEU A 87 -12.73 -19.44 10.30
CA LEU A 87 -11.34 -19.00 10.24
C LEU A 87 -10.43 -19.93 11.05
N GLN A 88 -10.84 -20.29 12.28
CA GLN A 88 -10.08 -21.22 13.13
C GLN A 88 -9.90 -22.58 12.45
N LEU A 89 -10.95 -23.15 11.87
CA LEU A 89 -10.90 -24.42 11.16
C LEU A 89 -10.01 -24.34 9.91
N ASN A 90 -10.06 -23.22 9.18
CA ASN A 90 -9.19 -23.01 8.02
C ASN A 90 -7.71 -22.98 8.41
N VAL A 91 -7.38 -22.29 9.51
CA VAL A 91 -6.00 -22.26 10.05
C VAL A 91 -5.55 -23.67 10.43
N GLN A 92 -6.37 -24.41 11.20
CA GLN A 92 -6.05 -25.79 11.58
C GLN A 92 -5.85 -26.71 10.38
N LEU A 93 -6.71 -26.60 9.35
CA LEU A 93 -6.56 -27.37 8.12
C LEU A 93 -5.24 -27.04 7.41
N GLN A 94 -4.86 -25.76 7.40
CA GLN A 94 -3.62 -25.33 6.77
C GLN A 94 -2.39 -25.82 7.54
N GLU A 95 -2.44 -25.81 8.88
CA GLU A 95 -1.40 -26.37 9.75
C GLU A 95 -1.18 -27.86 9.46
N VAL A 96 -2.25 -28.66 9.45
CA VAL A 96 -2.18 -30.09 9.13
C VAL A 96 -1.61 -30.32 7.73
N LYS A 97 -2.03 -29.53 6.74
CA LYS A 97 -1.48 -29.64 5.37
C LYS A 97 0.01 -29.34 5.33
N ILE A 98 0.48 -28.34 6.09
CA ILE A 98 1.90 -28.00 6.17
C ILE A 98 2.67 -29.13 6.83
N GLU A 99 2.16 -29.71 7.92
CA GLU A 99 2.79 -30.85 8.60
C GLU A 99 2.87 -32.07 7.69
N CYS A 100 1.79 -32.44 6.99
CA CYS A 100 1.81 -33.52 6.01
C CYS A 100 2.83 -33.25 4.89
N ALA A 101 2.89 -32.03 4.37
CA ALA A 101 3.86 -31.67 3.33
C ALA A 101 5.30 -31.74 3.83
N ARG A 102 5.57 -31.32 5.08
CA ARG A 102 6.89 -31.44 5.71
C ARG A 102 7.30 -32.90 5.88
N ALA A 103 6.40 -33.74 6.41
CA ALA A 103 6.65 -35.17 6.56
C ALA A 103 6.91 -35.85 5.21
N ALA A 104 6.13 -35.52 4.18
CA ALA A 104 6.35 -36.03 2.83
C ALA A 104 7.72 -35.59 2.26
N LEU A 105 8.10 -34.32 2.45
CA LEU A 105 9.39 -33.80 2.00
C LEU A 105 10.56 -34.45 2.74
N GLU A 106 10.42 -34.72 4.04
CA GLU A 106 11.44 -35.44 4.82
C GLU A 106 11.58 -36.88 4.35
N ALA A 107 10.48 -37.58 4.08
CA ALA A 107 10.49 -38.91 3.51
C ALA A 107 11.17 -38.93 2.12
N GLU A 108 10.84 -37.96 1.26
CA GLU A 108 11.45 -37.82 -0.06
C GLU A 108 12.96 -37.55 0.06
N ARG A 109 13.38 -36.65 0.96
CA ARG A 109 14.80 -36.37 1.21
C ARG A 109 15.55 -37.61 1.68
N ALA A 110 14.99 -38.38 2.62
CA ALA A 110 15.61 -39.62 3.08
C ALA A 110 15.75 -40.63 1.91
N SER A 111 14.73 -40.76 1.06
CA SER A 111 14.79 -41.65 -0.10
C SER A 111 15.80 -41.19 -1.16
N SER A 112 15.86 -39.89 -1.45
CA SER A 112 16.79 -39.29 -2.41
C SER A 112 18.23 -39.39 -1.91
N MET A 113 18.44 -39.18 -0.61
CA MET A 113 19.73 -39.44 0.02
C MET A 113 20.12 -40.90 -0.16
N ALA A 114 19.28 -41.86 0.24
CA ALA A 114 19.57 -43.29 0.09
C ALA A 114 19.90 -43.70 -1.36
N LEU A 115 19.20 -43.14 -2.35
CA LEU A 115 19.52 -43.36 -3.77
C LEU A 115 20.87 -42.76 -4.16
N THR A 116 21.18 -41.56 -3.67
CA THR A 116 22.49 -40.92 -3.89
C THR A 116 23.61 -41.73 -3.26
N GLN A 117 23.38 -42.25 -2.05
CA GLN A 117 24.29 -43.15 -1.34
C GLN A 117 24.56 -44.42 -2.16
N ALA A 118 23.50 -45.09 -2.62
CA ALA A 118 23.61 -46.30 -3.44
C ALA A 118 24.36 -46.05 -4.75
N ARG A 119 24.14 -44.90 -5.40
CA ARG A 119 24.85 -44.52 -6.62
C ARG A 119 26.34 -44.30 -6.38
N LEU A 120 26.72 -43.57 -5.32
CA LEU A 120 28.12 -43.35 -4.98
C LEU A 120 28.85 -44.66 -4.68
N ILE A 121 28.22 -45.58 -3.94
CA ILE A 121 28.76 -46.93 -3.71
C ILE A 121 28.95 -47.68 -5.04
N GLN A 122 27.98 -47.59 -5.95
CA GLN A 122 28.08 -48.20 -7.27
C GLN A 122 29.25 -47.61 -8.08
N ASP A 123 29.42 -46.29 -8.07
CA ASP A 123 30.50 -45.59 -8.78
C ASP A 123 31.87 -45.99 -8.21
N PHE A 124 32.00 -46.14 -6.88
CA PHE A 124 33.22 -46.65 -6.25
C PHE A 124 33.54 -48.08 -6.69
N ILE A 125 32.54 -48.97 -6.70
CA ILE A 125 32.74 -50.35 -7.17
C ILE A 125 33.16 -50.37 -8.65
N GLN A 126 32.55 -49.54 -9.49
CA GLN A 126 32.93 -49.42 -10.91
C GLN A 126 34.35 -48.88 -11.10
N SER A 127 34.85 -48.05 -10.18
CA SER A 127 36.24 -47.55 -10.19
C SER A 127 37.29 -48.60 -9.77
N GLY A 128 36.86 -49.81 -9.37
CA GLY A 128 37.73 -50.91 -8.97
C GLY A 128 37.92 -51.04 -7.46
N MET A 129 37.15 -50.29 -6.65
CA MET A 129 37.20 -50.37 -5.19
C MET A 129 36.44 -51.60 -4.68
N PRO A 130 37.00 -52.38 -3.73
CA PRO A 130 36.29 -53.50 -3.15
C PRO A 130 35.07 -53.01 -2.33
N PRO A 131 33.96 -53.77 -2.30
CA PRO A 131 32.71 -53.32 -1.67
C PRO A 131 32.83 -52.91 -0.20
N ALA A 132 33.68 -53.59 0.58
CA ALA A 132 33.90 -53.27 1.99
C ALA A 132 34.59 -51.90 2.18
N GLU A 133 35.49 -51.54 1.28
CA GLU A 133 36.21 -50.26 1.32
C GLU A 133 35.32 -49.12 0.80
N ALA A 134 34.50 -49.39 -0.23
CA ALA A 134 33.50 -48.43 -0.73
C ALA A 134 32.46 -48.03 0.34
N LEU A 135 32.01 -49.00 1.15
CA LEU A 135 31.12 -48.73 2.28
C LEU A 135 31.82 -47.88 3.36
N SER A 136 33.06 -48.20 3.69
CA SER A 136 33.84 -47.40 4.65
C SER A 136 34.08 -45.96 4.16
N MET A 137 34.33 -45.76 2.87
CA MET A 137 34.44 -44.41 2.29
C MET A 137 33.11 -43.67 2.32
N MET A 138 32.00 -44.38 2.15
CA MET A 138 30.67 -43.78 2.26
C MET A 138 30.40 -43.24 3.67
N ASP A 139 30.77 -43.97 4.72
CA ASP A 139 30.64 -43.52 6.11
C ASP A 139 31.49 -42.27 6.44
N HIS A 140 32.58 -42.05 5.68
CA HIS A 140 33.40 -40.83 5.80
C HIS A 140 32.81 -39.64 5.04
N VAL A 141 32.19 -39.86 3.88
CA VAL A 141 31.57 -38.79 3.06
C VAL A 141 30.22 -38.36 3.64
N PHE A 142 29.48 -39.31 4.21
CA PHE A 142 28.21 -39.08 4.89
C PHE A 142 28.28 -39.67 6.29
N PRO A 143 28.84 -38.95 7.27
CA PRO A 143 28.81 -39.39 8.64
C PRO A 143 27.35 -39.56 9.06
N SER A 144 26.96 -40.81 9.32
CA SER A 144 25.63 -41.14 9.83
C SER A 144 25.45 -40.43 11.16
N THR A 145 24.75 -39.30 11.18
CA THR A 145 24.29 -38.71 12.43
C THR A 145 23.21 -39.65 12.97
N PRO A 146 23.37 -40.24 14.17
CA PRO A 146 22.30 -41.00 14.77
C PRO A 146 21.16 -40.01 15.06
N ILE A 147 20.08 -40.12 14.30
CA ILE A 147 18.83 -39.43 14.56
C ILE A 147 18.30 -40.03 15.87
N THR A 148 18.57 -39.34 16.99
CA THR A 148 17.93 -39.63 18.26
C THR A 148 16.46 -39.24 18.10
N PRO A 149 15.50 -40.17 18.20
CA PRO A 149 14.09 -39.81 18.17
C PRO A 149 13.80 -39.00 19.44
N ALA A 150 13.60 -37.69 19.28
CA ALA A 150 13.09 -36.80 20.31
C ALA A 150 11.64 -37.20 20.61
N GLY A 151 11.46 -38.15 21.52
CA GLY A 151 10.16 -38.72 21.84
C GLY A 151 10.24 -39.88 22.83
N ALA A 152 11.02 -39.73 23.90
CA ALA A 152 10.87 -40.57 25.08
C ALA A 152 10.12 -39.75 26.14
N PRO A 153 8.93 -40.18 26.62
CA PRO A 153 8.26 -39.52 27.73
C PRO A 153 9.13 -39.70 28.97
N SER A 154 9.61 -38.60 29.54
CA SER A 154 10.14 -38.61 30.90
C SER A 154 9.01 -39.00 31.84
N GLU A 155 9.01 -40.25 32.30
CA GLU A 155 8.29 -40.64 33.51
C GLU A 155 8.91 -39.86 34.67
N GLU A 156 8.26 -38.75 35.04
CA GLU A 156 8.56 -38.03 36.26
C GLU A 156 7.91 -38.80 37.42
N SER A 157 8.73 -39.64 38.04
CA SER A 157 8.45 -40.34 39.28
C SER A 157 8.10 -39.33 40.37
N LEU A 158 6.91 -39.47 40.96
CA LEU A 158 6.59 -38.91 42.26
C LEU A 158 7.48 -39.56 43.33
N ASP A 159 8.21 -38.73 44.07
CA ASP A 159 8.45 -38.87 45.52
C ASP A 159 8.80 -37.50 46.12
#